data_AF-A0A942UGW8-F1
#
_entry.id   AF-A0A942UGW8-F1
#
_cell.length_a   1.000
_cell.length_b   1.000
_cell.length_c   1.000
_cell.angle_alpha   90.00
_cell.angle_beta   90.00
_cell.angle_gamma   90.00
#
_symmetry.space_group_name_H-M   'P 1'
#
loop_
_entity.id
_entity.type
_entity.pdbx_description
1 polymer ?
#
loop_
_entity_poly.entity_id
_entity_poly.type
_entity_poly.pdbx_seq_one_letter_code
_entity_poly.pdbx_strand_id
1 'polypeptide(L)'
;MDLLNCPNCGEVYVKNSVRDVCDKCYREEEALFDKVYRFLRKKENRAARIESVSEATGAPEKLLYKWVKRGRLHTAQFPNLGYPCDRCGKIIREGLICEGCATGIIGELETFEMEQERVEKLHKSVYYSQERRK
;
A
#
# COMPACT_ATOMS: atom_id res chain seq x y z
N MET A 1 21.76 13.81 12.72
CA MET A 1 22.30 12.97 11.64
C MET A 1 22.08 11.55 12.09
N ASP A 2 21.05 10.91 11.56
CA ASP A 2 20.56 9.66 12.13
C ASP A 2 21.28 8.49 11.48
N LEU A 3 22.02 7.75 12.28
CA LEU A 3 22.64 6.49 11.86
C LEU A 3 21.64 5.37 12.11
N LEU A 4 21.37 4.59 11.07
CA LEU A 4 20.46 3.45 11.12
C LEU A 4 21.17 2.20 10.61
N ASN A 5 20.73 1.04 11.07
CA ASN A 5 21.11 -0.24 10.49
C ASN A 5 20.25 -0.51 9.26
N CYS A 6 20.89 -0.89 8.15
CA CYS A 6 20.21 -1.25 6.93
C CYS A 6 19.29 -2.46 7.16
N PRO A 7 18.00 -2.41 6.78
CA PRO A 7 17.08 -3.53 7.00
C PRO A 7 17.41 -4.76 6.13
N ASN A 8 18.22 -4.60 5.09
CA ASN A 8 18.55 -5.68 4.15
C ASN A 8 19.88 -6.39 4.50
N CYS A 9 20.92 -5.65 4.92
CA CYS A 9 22.25 -6.20 5.21
C CYS A 9 22.75 -5.96 6.64
N GLY A 10 22.05 -5.17 7.46
CA GLY A 10 22.43 -4.83 8.84
C GLY A 10 23.52 -3.76 8.98
N GLU A 11 24.14 -3.34 7.87
CA GLU A 11 25.22 -2.35 7.86
C GLU A 11 24.74 -0.96 8.32
N VAL A 12 25.55 -0.30 9.15
CA VAL A 12 25.23 1.04 9.65
C VAL A 12 25.43 2.06 8.53
N TYR A 13 24.42 2.88 8.27
CA TYR A 13 24.46 3.92 7.25
C TYR A 13 23.78 5.20 7.76
N VAL A 14 24.15 6.32 7.15
CA VAL A 14 23.49 7.60 7.41
C VAL A 14 22.14 7.61 6.71
N LYS A 15 21.06 7.77 7.47
CA LYS A 15 19.70 7.87 6.93
C LYS A 15 19.62 9.04 5.96
N ASN A 16 19.15 8.77 4.76
CA ASN A 16 18.87 9.77 3.74
C ASN A 16 17.34 9.86 3.54
N SER A 17 16.81 11.04 3.22
CA SER A 17 15.37 11.24 2.97
C SER A 17 14.87 10.50 1.74
N VAL A 18 15.77 10.15 0.81
CA VAL A 18 15.45 9.52 -0.47
C VAL A 18 15.58 7.98 -0.43
N ARG A 19 16.35 7.42 0.51
CA ARG A 19 16.74 6.00 0.50
C ARG A 19 16.45 5.33 1.84
N ASP A 20 15.76 4.19 1.78
CA ASP A 20 15.38 3.39 2.96
C ASP A 20 16.42 2.32 3.33
N VAL A 21 17.51 2.22 2.55
CA VAL A 21 18.56 1.20 2.70
C VAL A 21 19.94 1.83 2.48
N CYS A 22 21.01 1.13 2.86
CA CYS A 22 22.37 1.59 2.59
C CYS A 22 22.67 1.70 1.08
N ASP A 23 23.74 2.41 0.72
CA ASP A 23 24.10 2.65 -0.69
C ASP A 23 24.33 1.35 -1.48
N LYS A 24 24.93 0.34 -0.83
CA LYS A 24 25.16 -0.97 -1.45
C LYS A 24 23.85 -1.66 -1.84
N CYS A 25 22.94 -1.84 -0.88
CA CYS A 25 21.65 -2.47 -1.14
C CYS A 25 20.79 -1.63 -2.09
N TYR A 26 20.90 -0.30 -2.05
CA TYR A 26 20.22 0.57 -3.02
C TYR A 26 20.70 0.29 -4.45
N ARG A 27 22.01 0.17 -4.69
CA ARG A 27 22.56 -0.17 -6.01
C ARG A 27 22.13 -1.55 -6.50
N GLU A 28 22.03 -2.52 -5.59
CA GLU A 28 21.51 -3.87 -5.90
C GLU A 28 20.03 -3.81 -6.31
N GLU A 29 19.19 -3.06 -5.57
CA GLU A 29 17.79 -2.82 -5.94
C GLU A 29 17.67 -2.14 -7.31
N GLU A 30 18.50 -1.13 -7.61
CA GLU A 30 18.52 -0.46 -8.92
C GLU A 30 18.92 -1.40 -10.06
N ALA A 31 19.93 -2.25 -9.85
CA ALA A 31 20.35 -3.23 -10.87
C ALA A 31 19.24 -4.25 -11.18
N LEU A 32 18.51 -4.70 -10.16
CA LEU A 32 17.33 -5.56 -10.33
C LEU A 32 16.19 -4.81 -11.05
N PHE A 33 15.94 -3.56 -10.69
CA PHE A 33 14.94 -2.72 -11.34
C PHE A 33 15.22 -2.59 -12.84
N ASP A 34 16.46 -2.29 -13.22
CA ASP A 34 16.86 -2.18 -14.62
C ASP A 34 16.64 -3.49 -15.39
N LYS A 35 16.96 -4.64 -14.77
CA LYS A 35 16.73 -5.96 -15.36
C LYS A 35 15.24 -6.21 -15.60
N VAL A 36 14.40 -5.88 -14.62
CA VAL A 36 12.94 -5.99 -14.69
C VAL A 36 12.36 -5.05 -15.75
N TYR A 37 12.81 -3.81 -15.78
CA TYR A 37 12.33 -2.81 -16.73
C TYR A 37 12.67 -3.21 -18.18
N ARG A 38 13.90 -3.70 -18.41
CA ARG A 38 14.30 -4.24 -19.73
C ARG A 38 13.47 -5.45 -20.14
N PHE A 39 13.15 -6.34 -19.19
CA PHE A 39 12.29 -7.48 -19.44
C PHE A 39 10.88 -7.06 -19.85
N LEU A 40 10.26 -6.15 -19.10
CA LEU A 40 8.90 -5.64 -19.32
C LEU A 40 8.74 -4.78 -20.57
N ARG A 41 9.80 -4.07 -20.99
CA ARG A 41 9.77 -3.21 -22.18
C ARG A 41 9.56 -4.01 -23.47
N LYS A 42 9.95 -5.29 -23.50
CA LYS A 42 9.73 -6.19 -24.63
C LYS A 42 8.22 -6.38 -24.87
N LYS A 43 7.78 -6.29 -26.13
CA LYS A 43 6.35 -6.29 -26.49
C LYS A 43 5.62 -7.54 -26.02
N GLU A 44 6.27 -8.70 -26.12
CA GLU A 44 5.78 -10.01 -25.65
C GLU A 44 5.55 -10.07 -24.13
N ASN A 45 6.31 -9.31 -23.34
CA ASN A 45 6.30 -9.35 -21.88
C ASN A 45 5.49 -8.21 -21.23
N ARG A 46 4.87 -7.32 -22.03
CA ARG A 46 4.08 -6.20 -21.47
C ARG A 46 2.87 -6.67 -20.66
N ALA A 47 2.35 -7.84 -21.01
CA ALA A 47 1.26 -8.51 -20.30
C ALA A 47 1.78 -9.57 -19.30
N ALA A 48 3.06 -9.56 -18.94
CA ALA A 48 3.57 -10.47 -17.92
C ALA A 48 2.94 -10.17 -16.55
N ARG A 49 2.61 -11.22 -15.80
CA ARG A 49 2.21 -11.11 -14.38
C ARG A 49 3.44 -10.97 -13.51
N ILE A 50 3.25 -10.47 -12.28
CA ILE A 50 4.35 -10.29 -11.32
C ILE A 50 5.10 -11.59 -11.03
N GLU A 51 4.39 -12.72 -10.91
CA GLU A 51 4.97 -14.05 -10.74
C GLU A 51 5.96 -14.38 -11.88
N SER A 52 5.51 -14.24 -13.14
CA SER A 52 6.35 -14.51 -14.31
C SER A 52 7.54 -13.55 -14.42
N VAL A 53 7.37 -12.28 -14.01
CA VAL A 53 8.45 -11.30 -13.98
C VAL A 53 9.47 -11.68 -12.90
N SER A 54 9.00 -12.08 -11.71
CA SER A 54 9.82 -12.55 -10.60
C SER A 54 10.67 -13.75 -11.02
N GLU A 55 10.05 -14.75 -11.66
CA GLU A 55 10.72 -15.94 -12.18
C GLU A 55 11.77 -15.60 -13.25
N ALA A 56 11.42 -14.75 -14.22
CA ALA A 56 12.32 -14.43 -15.32
C ALA A 56 13.50 -13.53 -14.92
N THR A 57 13.29 -12.65 -13.93
CA THR A 57 14.28 -11.63 -13.55
C THR A 57 15.05 -11.99 -12.29
N GLY A 58 14.51 -12.87 -11.45
CA GLY A 58 15.01 -13.18 -10.11
C GLY A 58 14.75 -12.06 -9.10
N ALA A 59 13.95 -11.05 -9.45
CA ALA A 59 13.59 -9.99 -8.53
C ALA A 59 12.47 -10.46 -7.59
N PRO A 60 12.61 -10.31 -6.26
CA PRO A 60 11.56 -10.65 -5.31
C PRO A 60 10.25 -9.92 -5.62
N GLU A 61 9.12 -10.63 -5.51
CA GLU A 61 7.78 -10.05 -5.71
C GLU A 61 7.53 -8.83 -4.82
N LYS A 62 8.06 -8.85 -3.59
CA LYS A 62 7.99 -7.71 -2.65
C LYS A 62 8.60 -6.44 -3.24
N LEU A 63 9.72 -6.54 -3.97
CA LEU A 63 10.34 -5.39 -4.65
C LEU A 63 9.51 -4.95 -5.85
N LEU A 64 8.96 -5.90 -6.61
CA LEU A 64 8.04 -5.60 -7.72
C LEU A 64 6.84 -4.79 -7.22
N TYR A 65 6.16 -5.25 -6.17
CA TYR A 65 5.06 -4.51 -5.54
C TYR A 65 5.48 -3.12 -5.05
N LYS A 66 6.65 -3.01 -4.41
CA LYS A 66 7.22 -1.72 -3.96
C LYS A 66 7.38 -0.74 -5.11
N TRP A 67 7.88 -1.19 -6.27
CA TRP A 67 8.07 -0.33 -7.44
C TRP A 67 6.76 0.08 -8.11
N VAL A 68 5.75 -0.80 -8.15
CA VAL A 68 4.42 -0.44 -8.63
C VAL A 68 3.76 0.56 -7.67
N LYS A 69 3.78 0.31 -6.36
CA LYS A 69 3.20 1.19 -5.32
C LYS A 69 3.86 2.57 -5.29
N ARG A 70 5.16 2.67 -5.59
CA ARG A 70 5.90 3.96 -5.71
C ARG A 70 5.74 4.64 -7.07
N GLY A 71 5.03 4.04 -8.03
CA GLY A 71 4.89 4.60 -9.38
C GLY A 71 6.15 4.52 -10.25
N ARG A 72 7.18 3.76 -9.84
CA ARG A 72 8.36 3.52 -10.70
C ARG A 72 8.02 2.62 -11.88
N LEU A 73 7.14 1.64 -11.67
CA LEU A 73 6.53 0.84 -12.73
C LEU A 73 5.09 1.29 -12.93
N HIS A 74 4.82 1.97 -14.05
CA HIS A 74 3.50 2.51 -14.33
C HIS A 74 2.55 1.40 -14.80
N THR A 75 1.49 1.16 -14.04
CA THR A 75 0.43 0.20 -14.39
C THR A 75 -0.25 0.56 -15.71
N ALA A 76 -0.31 1.83 -16.09
CA ALA A 76 -0.82 2.26 -17.39
C ALA A 76 -0.10 1.61 -18.60
N GLN A 77 1.19 1.32 -18.47
CA GLN A 77 1.99 0.69 -19.54
C GLN A 77 1.93 -0.84 -19.48
N PHE A 78 1.56 -1.40 -18.32
CA PHE A 78 1.62 -2.82 -18.04
C PHE A 78 0.28 -3.33 -17.45
N PRO A 79 -0.62 -3.87 -18.29
CA PRO A 79 -1.99 -4.23 -17.91
C PRO A 79 -2.09 -5.22 -16.74
N ASN A 80 -1.11 -6.13 -16.63
CA ASN A 80 -1.12 -7.22 -15.65
C ASN A 80 -0.25 -6.94 -14.41
N LEU A 81 0.27 -5.72 -14.28
CA LEU A 81 0.96 -5.28 -13.05
C LEU A 81 -0.05 -4.65 -12.08
N GLY A 82 0.07 -5.07 -10.82
CA GLY A 82 -0.69 -4.57 -9.67
C GLY A 82 0.03 -4.93 -8.37
N TYR A 83 -0.55 -4.61 -7.23
CA TYR A 83 -0.01 -4.94 -5.91
C TYR A 83 -1.16 -5.31 -4.96
N PRO A 84 -0.90 -6.11 -3.92
CA PRO A 84 -1.95 -6.50 -2.99
C PRO A 84 -2.48 -5.30 -2.20
N CYS A 85 -3.80 -5.26 -2.01
CA CYS A 85 -4.49 -4.36 -1.09
C CYS A 85 -4.01 -4.60 0.34
N ASP A 86 -3.65 -3.53 1.06
CA ASP A 86 -3.11 -3.64 2.42
C ASP A 86 -4.14 -4.19 3.43
N ARG A 87 -5.46 -4.13 3.13
CA ARG A 87 -6.54 -4.67 3.99
C ARG A 87 -6.94 -6.11 3.67
N CYS A 88 -7.10 -6.46 2.39
CA CYS A 88 -7.69 -7.75 1.98
C CYS A 88 -6.81 -8.60 1.04
N GLY A 89 -5.65 -8.09 0.62
CA GLY A 89 -4.74 -8.81 -0.28
C GLY A 89 -5.16 -8.85 -1.76
N LYS A 90 -6.36 -8.37 -2.12
CA LYS A 90 -6.81 -8.28 -3.52
C LYS A 90 -5.84 -7.42 -4.34
N ILE A 91 -5.45 -7.90 -5.52
CA ILE A 91 -4.58 -7.12 -6.42
C ILE A 91 -5.30 -5.85 -6.89
N ILE A 92 -4.68 -4.71 -6.61
CA ILE A 92 -5.08 -3.36 -6.99
C ILE A 92 -4.00 -2.72 -7.85
N ARG A 93 -4.36 -1.67 -8.58
CA ARG A 93 -3.45 -0.97 -9.51
C ARG A 93 -3.20 0.48 -9.11
N GLU A 94 -3.98 0.96 -8.15
CA GLU A 94 -3.96 2.30 -7.58
C GLU A 94 -4.53 2.26 -6.16
N GLY A 95 -4.22 3.29 -5.36
CA GLY A 95 -4.67 3.41 -3.98
C GLY A 95 -3.92 2.51 -2.98
N LEU A 96 -4.18 2.71 -1.69
CA LEU A 96 -3.60 1.87 -0.63
C LEU A 96 -4.40 0.59 -0.39
N ILE A 97 -5.72 0.71 -0.56
CA ILE A 97 -6.70 -0.34 -0.35
C ILE A 97 -7.63 -0.39 -1.58
N CYS A 98 -8.26 -1.54 -1.81
CA CYS A 98 -9.22 -1.68 -2.89
C CYS A 98 -10.50 -0.90 -2.61
N GLU A 99 -11.23 -0.54 -3.66
CA GLU A 99 -12.51 0.18 -3.58
C GLU A 99 -13.48 -0.48 -2.59
N GLY A 100 -13.67 -1.80 -2.67
CA GLY A 100 -14.54 -2.51 -1.73
C GLY A 100 -14.10 -2.41 -0.26
N CYS A 101 -12.79 -2.35 0.00
CA CYS A 101 -12.28 -2.10 1.35
C CYS A 101 -12.52 -0.67 1.80
N ALA A 102 -12.40 0.30 0.89
CA ALA A 102 -12.65 1.71 1.19
C ALA A 102 -14.13 1.95 1.47
N THR A 103 -15.04 1.45 0.61
CA THR A 103 -16.49 1.53 0.80
C THR A 103 -16.92 0.85 2.11
N GLY A 104 -16.31 -0.29 2.46
CA GLY A 104 -16.58 -0.94 3.74
C GLY A 104 -16.23 -0.07 4.94
N ILE A 105 -15.08 0.61 4.94
CA ILE A 105 -14.68 1.54 6.02
C ILE A 105 -15.66 2.71 6.11
N ILE A 106 -16.06 3.27 4.98
CA ILE A 106 -17.01 4.39 4.94
C ILE A 106 -18.35 3.97 5.54
N GLY A 107 -18.89 2.80 5.17
CA GLY A 107 -20.14 2.31 5.75
C GLY A 107 -20.04 1.97 7.24
N GLU A 108 -18.92 1.42 7.69
CA GLU A 108 -18.64 1.21 9.12
C GLU A 108 -18.63 2.55 9.89
N LEU A 109 -18.12 3.63 9.29
CA LEU A 109 -18.09 4.96 9.89
C LEU A 109 -19.50 5.58 9.95
N GLU A 110 -20.26 5.53 8.86
CA GLU A 110 -21.63 6.04 8.79
C GLU A 110 -22.54 5.35 9.82
N THR A 111 -22.45 4.02 9.93
CA THR A 111 -23.23 3.26 10.92
C THR A 111 -22.85 3.64 12.35
N PHE A 112 -21.57 3.88 12.63
CA PHE A 112 -21.13 4.36 13.93
C PHE A 112 -21.67 5.76 14.26
N GLU A 113 -21.61 6.70 13.32
CA GLU A 113 -22.12 8.06 13.50
C GLU A 113 -23.64 8.08 13.76
N MET A 114 -24.40 7.28 13.02
CA MET A 114 -25.84 7.13 13.23
C MET A 114 -26.18 6.60 14.62
N GLU A 115 -25.41 5.63 15.12
CA GLU A 115 -25.62 5.07 16.45
C GLU A 115 -25.26 6.10 17.54
N GLN A 116 -24.19 6.88 17.37
CA GLN A 116 -23.85 7.98 18.27
C GLN A 116 -24.97 9.02 18.35
N GLU A 117 -25.52 9.44 17.21
CA GLU A 117 -26.66 10.36 17.19
C GLU A 117 -27.89 9.78 17.91
N ARG A 118 -28.16 8.50 17.71
CA ARG A 118 -29.30 7.81 18.34
C ARG A 118 -29.14 7.80 19.86
N VAL A 119 -27.94 7.47 20.35
CA VAL A 119 -27.61 7.48 21.78
C VAL A 119 -27.72 8.89 22.35
N GLU A 120 -27.25 9.92 21.65
CA GLU A 120 -27.34 11.31 22.11
C GLU A 120 -28.80 11.80 22.18
N LYS A 121 -29.62 11.46 21.19
CA LYS A 121 -31.06 11.76 21.18
C LYS A 121 -31.77 11.08 22.36
N LEU A 122 -31.45 9.81 22.63
CA LEU A 122 -31.97 9.08 23.79
C LEU A 122 -31.56 9.75 25.11
N HIS A 123 -30.28 10.10 25.27
CA HIS A 123 -29.75 10.74 26.47
C HIS A 123 -30.44 12.09 26.75
N LYS A 124 -30.62 12.94 25.72
CA LYS A 124 -31.38 14.19 25.84
C LYS A 124 -32.83 13.93 26.27
N SER A 125 -33.50 12.94 25.69
CA SER A 125 -34.89 12.61 26.04
C SER A 125 -35.05 12.18 27.50
N VAL A 126 -34.11 11.38 28.02
CA VAL A 126 -34.09 10.94 29.42
C VAL A 126 -33.92 12.14 30.34
N TYR A 127 -32.96 13.02 30.04
CA TYR A 127 -32.73 14.25 30.81
C TYR A 127 -33.99 15.13 30.92
N TYR A 128 -34.63 15.44 29.77
CA TYR A 128 -35.86 16.27 29.75
C TYR A 128 -37.08 15.59 30.41
N SER A 129 -37.11 14.27 30.49
CA SER A 129 -38.17 13.53 31.18
C SER A 129 -38.04 13.60 32.70
N GLN A 130 -36.81 13.69 33.21
CA GLN A 130 -36.52 13.80 34.64
C GLN A 130 -36.76 15.22 35.17
N GLU A 131 -36.45 16.26 34.40
CA GLU A 131 -36.75 17.65 34.78
C GLU A 131 -38.25 17.92 34.91
N ARG A 132 -39.08 17.36 34.01
CA ARG A 132 -40.55 17.52 34.05
C ARG A 132 -41.23 16.81 35.23
N ARG A 133 -40.52 15.95 35.97
CA ARG A 133 -41.06 15.22 37.13
C ARG A 133 -40.73 15.89 38.47
N LYS A 134 -39.96 16.97 38.49
CA LYS A 134 -39.72 17.83 39.67
C LYS A 134 -40.65 19.03 39.65
#